data_AF-A0A4U5QPN8-F1
#
_entry.id   AF-A0A4U5QPN8-F1
#
_cell.length_a   1.000
_cell.length_b   1.000
_cell.length_c   1.000
_cell.angle_alpha   90.00
_cell.angle_beta   90.00
_cell.angle_gamma   90.00
#
_symmetry.space_group_name_H-M   'P 1'
#
loop_
_entity.id
_entity.type
_entity.pdbx_description
1 polymer ?
#
loop_
_entity_poly.entity_id
_entity_poly.type
_entity_poly.pdbx_seq_one_letter_code
_entity_poly.pdbx_strand_id
1 'polypeptide(L)'
;MTVPQFWNDPRLIETLPSQYPLPLALQVRCPVSSTATNGRNHRLFHRHVQPPSLPLKIIAGADSFGCSLKDTLVSHLRSLNIEVEDLGTSSYYSIAAEVGRLVSAASTAPSSPTPEIRGLVACGTGVGVSIFANKFPGVFAATCLSTADAANSRSINNSNVLAVSGMATSPDSAIEILDTWLKTPFKSPCPASNSAPWGEEIESFLDNSLREMPVIGAKLSDTKQQEEGSINTSACALCCLVKNRKLDPIEIIPGGAMKIVRESPTSAIVSFKAGSVEPAHHHTFGHDLVVLKGSKRWEGKWDIFFDEEMEVAKSEIEKEAEDGFELVK
;
A
#
# COMPACT_ATOMS: atom_id res chain seq x y z
N MET A 1 -41.71 30.38 -3.92
CA MET A 1 -40.96 30.46 -2.65
C MET A 1 -39.51 30.70 -3.02
N THR A 2 -39.07 31.93 -2.76
CA THR A 2 -37.84 32.57 -3.24
C THR A 2 -36.71 32.36 -2.24
N VAL A 3 -35.53 31.98 -2.74
CA VAL A 3 -34.28 31.84 -1.98
C VAL A 3 -33.51 33.15 -2.09
N PRO A 4 -33.01 33.77 -0.99
CA PRO A 4 -32.30 35.04 -1.10
C PRO A 4 -30.88 34.86 -1.65
N GLN A 5 -30.60 35.54 -2.76
CA GLN A 5 -29.26 35.89 -3.23
C GLN A 5 -28.80 37.14 -2.49
N PHE A 6 -27.69 37.08 -1.76
CA PHE A 6 -26.95 38.27 -1.32
C PHE A 6 -25.49 37.88 -1.18
N TRP A 7 -24.66 38.21 -2.17
CA TRP A 7 -23.25 38.60 -2.07
C TRP A 7 -22.82 39.05 -3.47
N ASN A 8 -23.01 40.34 -3.78
CA ASN A 8 -22.30 41.10 -4.81
C ASN A 8 -22.88 42.53 -4.89
N ASP A 9 -22.37 43.46 -4.07
CA ASP A 9 -22.37 44.89 -4.43
C ASP A 9 -21.03 45.52 -3.97
N PRO A 10 -20.19 46.02 -4.90
CA PRO A 10 -18.87 46.59 -4.63
C PRO A 10 -18.90 48.10 -4.29
N ARG A 11 -19.94 48.60 -3.60
CA ARG A 11 -20.07 50.04 -3.31
C ARG A 11 -20.30 50.34 -1.83
N LEU A 12 -19.27 50.16 -1.01
CA LEU A 12 -19.13 50.86 0.28
C LEU A 12 -17.63 51.10 0.57
N ILE A 13 -17.10 52.19 0.03
CA ILE A 13 -15.80 52.80 0.37
C ILE A 13 -16.11 54.24 0.83
N GLU A 14 -15.33 54.74 1.80
CA GLU A 14 -15.30 56.09 2.42
C GLU A 14 -16.32 56.32 3.56
N THR A 15 -16.01 56.81 4.77
CA THR A 15 -14.99 57.78 5.23
C THR A 15 -14.56 57.62 6.73
N LEU A 16 -13.24 57.67 7.00
CA LEU A 16 -12.42 58.33 8.10
C LEU A 16 -12.79 58.24 9.62
N PRO A 17 -11.88 58.57 10.61
CA PRO A 17 -10.48 59.06 10.53
C PRO A 17 -9.41 58.36 11.41
N SER A 18 -8.17 58.62 11.02
CA SER A 18 -6.87 58.40 11.67
C SER A 18 -6.70 59.09 13.04
N GLN A 19 -6.09 58.40 14.02
CA GLN A 19 -5.23 59.01 15.06
C GLN A 19 -4.07 58.05 15.47
N TYR A 20 -2.87 58.30 14.91
CA TYR A 20 -1.47 58.25 15.44
C TYR A 20 -1.03 57.33 16.62
N PRO A 21 0.30 57.05 16.79
CA PRO A 21 1.28 56.49 15.85
C PRO A 21 2.16 55.36 16.47
N LEU A 22 2.83 54.59 15.61
CA LEU A 22 3.89 53.62 15.93
C LEU A 22 5.19 54.33 16.41
N PRO A 23 5.98 53.75 17.34
CA PRO A 23 7.36 54.15 17.53
C PRO A 23 8.35 53.30 16.71
N LEU A 24 9.34 54.03 16.20
CA LEU A 24 10.50 53.59 15.44
C LEU A 24 11.34 52.51 16.13
N ALA A 25 11.99 51.73 15.26
CA ALA A 25 13.18 50.94 15.53
C ALA A 25 14.27 51.73 16.27
N LEU A 26 14.81 51.12 17.32
CA LEU A 26 16.12 51.46 17.87
C LEU A 26 16.97 50.19 17.91
N GLN A 27 17.98 50.14 17.05
CA GLN A 27 19.16 49.29 17.21
C GLN A 27 19.85 49.67 18.51
N VAL A 28 20.07 48.71 19.43
CA VAL A 28 21.19 48.79 20.36
C VAL A 28 21.83 47.41 20.51
N ARG A 29 23.15 47.43 20.32
CA ARG A 29 24.13 46.36 20.40
C ARG A 29 24.18 45.71 21.79
N CYS A 30 24.58 44.43 21.83
CA CYS A 30 25.15 43.79 23.01
C CYS A 30 26.32 44.60 23.60
N PRO A 31 26.45 44.59 24.93
CA PRO A 31 27.75 44.57 25.57
C PRO A 31 27.95 43.25 26.34
N VAL A 32 29.08 42.62 26.07
CA VAL A 32 29.68 41.61 26.95
C VAL A 32 30.46 42.37 28.03
N SER A 33 30.15 42.17 29.32
CA SER A 33 31.16 42.21 30.37
C SER A 33 30.65 41.67 31.71
N SER A 34 31.48 40.81 32.29
CA SER A 34 31.59 40.32 33.67
C SER A 34 31.06 41.21 34.79
N THR A 35 30.43 40.60 35.80
CA THR A 35 30.90 40.55 37.21
C THR A 35 30.02 39.63 38.05
N ALA A 36 30.62 38.99 39.06
CA ALA A 36 30.04 37.97 39.93
C ALA A 36 29.16 38.52 41.08
N THR A 37 28.45 37.58 41.71
CA THR A 37 27.76 37.59 43.03
C THR A 37 26.32 38.12 43.07
N ASN A 38 25.34 37.22 43.22
CA ASN A 38 24.73 36.90 44.53
C ASN A 38 23.63 35.84 44.36
N GLY A 39 23.48 34.97 45.37
CA GLY A 39 22.64 33.77 45.31
C GLY A 39 21.14 34.04 45.11
N ARG A 40 20.56 33.34 44.14
CA ARG A 40 19.13 33.00 44.07
C ARG A 40 19.00 31.61 43.45
N ASN A 41 18.13 30.79 44.05
CA ASN A 41 17.77 29.46 43.59
C ASN A 41 17.28 29.48 42.14
N HIS A 42 18.17 29.24 41.17
CA HIS A 42 17.77 28.92 39.81
C HIS A 42 17.45 27.43 39.75
N ARG A 43 16.16 27.11 39.73
CA ARG A 43 15.72 25.82 39.16
C ARG A 43 16.26 25.78 37.74
N LEU A 44 17.20 24.88 37.49
CA LEU A 44 17.61 24.50 36.14
C LEU A 44 16.35 24.01 35.42
N PHE A 45 15.78 24.86 34.57
CA PHE A 45 14.87 24.39 33.54
C PHE A 45 15.71 23.53 32.60
N HIS A 46 15.71 22.22 32.83
CA HIS A 46 16.10 21.27 31.81
C HIS A 46 15.16 21.50 30.63
N ARG A 47 15.65 22.24 29.62
CA ARG A 47 15.03 22.26 28.30
C ARG A 47 15.04 20.81 27.83
N HIS A 48 13.87 20.18 27.80
CA HIS A 48 13.67 18.88 27.18
C HIS A 48 14.03 19.06 25.71
N VAL A 49 15.28 18.78 25.36
CA VAL A 49 15.70 18.65 23.97
C VAL A 49 15.14 17.32 23.53
N GLN A 50 14.00 17.37 22.83
CA GLN A 50 13.46 16.19 22.15
C GLN A 50 14.57 15.65 21.23
N PRO A 51 14.84 14.33 21.22
CA PRO A 51 15.79 13.75 20.29
C PRO A 51 15.41 14.15 18.85
N PRO A 52 16.38 14.35 17.94
CA PRO A 52 16.06 14.68 16.56
C PRO A 52 15.17 13.57 15.99
N SER A 53 13.94 13.93 15.63
CA SER A 53 13.01 13.02 14.96
C SER A 53 13.67 12.55 13.67
N LEU A 54 13.62 11.24 13.40
CA LEU A 54 14.01 10.71 12.11
C LEU A 54 13.28 11.50 11.00
N PRO A 55 13.95 11.80 9.87
CA PRO A 55 13.29 12.46 8.76
C PRO A 55 12.07 11.65 8.33
N LEU A 56 10.93 12.32 8.08
CA LEU A 56 9.69 11.69 7.66
C LEU A 56 9.53 11.81 6.15
N LYS A 57 9.19 10.69 5.50
CA LYS A 57 8.82 10.62 4.08
C LYS A 57 7.39 10.11 3.93
N ILE A 58 6.60 10.79 3.10
CA ILE A 58 5.23 10.39 2.77
C ILE A 58 5.17 9.86 1.33
N ILE A 59 4.62 8.66 1.14
CA ILE A 59 4.26 8.13 -0.17
C ILE A 59 2.79 8.46 -0.44
N ALA A 60 2.52 9.27 -1.45
CA ALA A 60 1.19 9.76 -1.77
C ALA A 60 0.63 9.14 -3.07
N GLY A 61 -0.68 8.89 -3.11
CA GLY A 61 -1.35 8.45 -4.33
C GLY A 61 -2.86 8.61 -4.26
N ALA A 62 -3.53 8.69 -5.40
CA ALA A 62 -4.98 8.83 -5.44
C ALA A 62 -5.65 8.11 -6.62
N ASP A 63 -6.97 7.95 -6.55
CA ASP A 63 -7.79 7.77 -7.74
C ASP A 63 -8.28 9.11 -8.31
N SER A 64 -9.02 9.05 -9.42
CA SER A 64 -9.55 10.25 -10.08
C SER A 64 -10.49 11.08 -9.19
N PHE A 65 -11.18 10.47 -8.23
CA PHE A 65 -12.05 11.17 -7.30
C PHE A 65 -11.29 11.81 -6.13
N GLY A 66 -10.11 11.29 -5.79
CA GLY A 66 -9.26 11.79 -4.72
C GLY A 66 -8.12 12.72 -5.16
N CYS A 67 -7.85 12.86 -6.46
CA CYS A 67 -6.61 13.50 -6.93
C CYS A 67 -6.44 14.95 -6.47
N SER A 68 -7.48 15.77 -6.59
CA SER A 68 -7.46 17.19 -6.19
C SER A 68 -7.19 17.36 -4.69
N LEU A 69 -7.79 16.52 -3.85
CA LEU A 69 -7.56 16.53 -2.42
C LEU A 69 -6.13 16.09 -2.09
N LYS A 70 -5.63 15.03 -2.74
CA LYS A 70 -4.25 14.57 -2.60
C LYS A 70 -3.25 15.67 -3.00
N ASP A 71 -3.47 16.36 -4.12
CA ASP A 71 -2.57 17.46 -4.57
C ASP A 71 -2.50 18.60 -3.54
N THR A 72 -3.63 18.93 -2.92
CA THR A 72 -3.68 19.92 -1.84
C THR A 72 -2.84 19.47 -0.64
N LEU A 73 -3.01 18.23 -0.20
CA LEU A 73 -2.28 17.68 0.93
C LEU A 73 -0.78 17.52 0.64
N VAL A 74 -0.41 17.10 -0.57
CA VAL A 74 0.99 17.03 -1.01
C VAL A 74 1.65 18.41 -0.99
N SER A 75 0.93 19.44 -1.43
CA SER A 75 1.41 20.83 -1.38
C SER A 75 1.62 21.29 0.06
N HIS A 76 0.68 20.99 0.94
CA HIS A 76 0.78 21.28 2.38
C HIS A 76 1.98 20.57 3.03
N LEU A 77 2.16 19.26 2.80
CA LEU A 77 3.31 18.49 3.29
C LEU A 77 4.65 19.10 2.86
N ARG A 78 4.77 19.47 1.58
CA ARG A 78 5.97 20.12 1.04
C ARG A 78 6.22 21.48 1.70
N SER A 79 5.17 22.23 2.04
CA SER A 79 5.30 23.50 2.78
C SER A 79 5.84 23.32 4.21
N LEU A 80 5.65 22.14 4.79
CA LEU A 80 6.21 21.73 6.09
C LEU A 80 7.62 21.11 5.98
N ASN A 81 8.25 21.16 4.80
CA ASN A 81 9.55 20.53 4.51
C ASN A 81 9.56 19.01 4.71
N ILE A 82 8.41 18.34 4.58
CA ILE A 82 8.32 16.87 4.60
C ILE A 82 8.60 16.34 3.19
N GLU A 83 9.42 15.28 3.08
CA GLU A 83 9.68 14.63 1.79
C GLU A 83 8.41 13.91 1.32
N VAL A 84 8.00 14.14 0.07
CA VAL A 84 6.82 13.48 -0.50
C VAL A 84 7.16 12.85 -1.84
N GLU A 85 6.98 11.54 -1.92
CA GLU A 85 6.99 10.78 -3.17
C GLU A 85 5.55 10.62 -3.64
N ASP A 86 5.19 11.37 -4.68
CA ASP A 86 3.84 11.38 -5.25
C ASP A 86 3.78 10.42 -6.44
N LEU A 87 3.12 9.28 -6.25
CA LEU A 87 2.93 8.24 -7.26
C LEU A 87 1.85 8.62 -8.30
N GLY A 88 1.19 9.76 -8.12
CA GLY A 88 0.20 10.30 -9.04
C GLY A 88 -1.18 9.67 -8.86
N THR A 89 -1.86 9.45 -9.99
CA THR A 89 -3.26 9.04 -10.02
C THR A 89 -3.44 7.79 -10.87
N SER A 90 -4.11 6.78 -10.34
CA SER A 90 -4.44 5.52 -11.02
C SER A 90 -5.75 4.94 -10.49
N SER A 91 -6.08 3.69 -10.80
CA SER A 91 -7.22 3.02 -10.18
C SER A 91 -7.01 2.92 -8.66
N TYR A 92 -8.09 3.02 -7.88
CA TYR A 92 -8.03 3.05 -6.42
C TYR A 92 -7.36 1.80 -5.82
N TYR A 93 -7.48 0.63 -6.47
CA TYR A 93 -6.84 -0.61 -6.01
C TYR A 93 -5.35 -0.67 -6.36
N SER A 94 -4.96 -0.24 -7.58
CA SER A 94 -3.55 -0.27 -8.00
C SER A 94 -2.72 0.74 -7.23
N ILE A 95 -3.20 1.98 -7.09
CA ILE A 95 -2.45 3.03 -6.40
C ILE A 95 -2.30 2.74 -4.91
N ALA A 96 -3.36 2.26 -4.27
CA ALA A 96 -3.32 1.92 -2.85
C ALA A 96 -2.46 0.68 -2.58
N ALA A 97 -2.46 -0.29 -3.49
CA ALA A 97 -1.58 -1.44 -3.39
C ALA A 97 -0.11 -1.03 -3.49
N GLU A 98 0.22 -0.11 -4.39
CA GLU A 98 1.59 0.38 -4.53
C GLU A 98 2.06 1.17 -3.30
N VAL A 99 1.23 2.09 -2.79
CA VAL A 99 1.53 2.80 -1.52
C VAL A 99 1.70 1.80 -0.37
N GLY A 100 0.79 0.85 -0.22
CA GLY A 100 0.87 -0.19 0.81
C GLY A 100 2.13 -1.02 0.70
N ARG A 101 2.53 -1.42 -0.51
CA ARG A 101 3.76 -2.19 -0.76
C ARG A 101 5.01 -1.43 -0.33
N LEU A 102 5.12 -0.14 -0.66
CA LEU A 102 6.28 0.69 -0.30
C LEU A 102 6.36 0.94 1.21
N VAL A 103 5.23 1.20 1.87
CA VAL A 103 5.16 1.37 3.34
C VAL A 103 5.47 0.06 4.07
N SER A 104 4.97 -1.07 3.57
CA SER A 104 5.27 -2.41 4.09
C SER A 104 6.75 -2.76 3.99
N ALA A 105 7.36 -2.51 2.83
CA ALA A 105 8.80 -2.75 2.62
C ALA A 105 9.65 -1.92 3.59
N ALA A 106 9.27 -0.67 3.86
CA ALA A 106 9.97 0.17 4.83
C ALA A 106 9.82 -0.32 6.27
N SER A 107 8.66 -0.89 6.63
CA SER A 107 8.36 -1.40 7.98
C SER A 107 9.13 -2.68 8.32
N THR A 108 9.66 -3.38 7.32
CA THR A 108 10.40 -4.65 7.47
C THR A 108 11.92 -4.49 7.32
N ALA A 109 12.39 -3.31 6.91
CA ALA A 109 13.82 -3.05 6.75
C ALA A 109 14.54 -3.01 8.11
N PRO A 110 15.78 -3.55 8.20
CA PRO A 110 16.56 -3.49 9.43
C PRO A 110 16.84 -2.04 9.84
N SER A 111 16.91 -1.82 11.14
CA SER A 111 17.04 -0.55 11.87
C SER A 111 18.34 0.21 11.60
N SER A 112 18.58 0.57 10.35
CA SER A 112 19.47 1.66 9.99
C SER A 112 18.73 2.99 10.17
N PRO A 113 19.42 4.14 10.23
CA PRO A 113 18.77 5.45 10.30
C PRO A 113 18.13 5.81 8.94
N THR A 114 17.15 5.03 8.49
CA THR A 114 16.30 5.37 7.36
C THR A 114 15.21 6.34 7.82
N PRO A 115 14.76 7.24 6.93
CA PRO A 115 13.57 8.04 7.21
C PRO A 115 12.39 7.14 7.55
N GLU A 116 11.53 7.60 8.46
CA GLU A 116 10.25 6.97 8.70
C GLU A 116 9.40 7.12 7.42
N ILE A 117 8.84 6.03 6.90
CA ILE A 117 8.00 6.05 5.70
C ILE A 117 6.55 5.80 6.11
N ARG A 118 5.68 6.73 5.73
CA ARG A 118 4.22 6.60 5.89
C ARG A 118 3.50 6.86 4.57
N GLY A 119 2.23 6.48 4.47
CA GLY A 119 1.42 6.65 3.27
C GLY A 119 0.31 7.70 3.41
N LEU A 120 -0.06 8.29 2.28
CA LEU A 120 -1.25 9.12 2.11
C LEU A 120 -2.00 8.62 0.87
N VAL A 121 -3.26 8.21 1.02
CA VAL A 121 -4.10 7.79 -0.10
C VAL A 121 -5.42 8.56 -0.12
N ALA A 122 -5.91 8.89 -1.31
CA ALA A 122 -7.21 9.54 -1.46
C ALA A 122 -8.05 8.85 -2.53
N CYS A 123 -9.34 8.65 -2.23
CA CYS A 123 -10.32 8.32 -3.25
C CYS A 123 -11.67 8.95 -2.94
N GLY A 124 -12.72 8.62 -3.68
CA GLY A 124 -14.06 9.17 -3.46
C GLY A 124 -14.52 9.10 -2.00
N THR A 125 -14.41 7.93 -1.35
CA THR A 125 -14.81 7.72 0.05
C THR A 125 -13.65 7.52 1.03
N GLY A 126 -12.43 7.35 0.55
CA GLY A 126 -11.26 6.91 1.32
C GLY A 126 -11.26 5.42 1.71
N VAL A 127 -12.44 4.80 1.84
CA VAL A 127 -12.59 3.40 2.30
C VAL A 127 -11.91 2.41 1.36
N GLY A 128 -12.12 2.56 0.05
CA GLY A 128 -11.58 1.63 -0.95
C GLY A 128 -10.05 1.57 -0.91
N VAL A 129 -9.39 2.72 -0.99
CA VAL A 129 -7.92 2.79 -0.92
C VAL A 129 -7.38 2.27 0.41
N SER A 130 -8.08 2.53 1.53
CA SER A 130 -7.71 1.99 2.84
C SER A 130 -7.73 0.45 2.86
N ILE A 131 -8.76 -0.18 2.26
CA ILE A 131 -8.88 -1.65 2.21
C ILE A 131 -7.73 -2.27 1.42
N PHE A 132 -7.35 -1.67 0.28
CA PHE A 132 -6.30 -2.20 -0.59
C PHE A 132 -4.89 -1.97 -0.03
N ALA A 133 -4.62 -0.82 0.60
CA ALA A 133 -3.36 -0.57 1.28
C ALA A 133 -3.11 -1.56 2.43
N ASN A 134 -4.16 -1.89 3.20
CA ASN A 134 -4.11 -2.87 4.30
C ASN A 134 -3.85 -4.33 3.87
N LYS A 135 -3.75 -4.63 2.56
CA LYS A 135 -3.41 -5.99 2.09
C LYS A 135 -1.93 -6.33 2.28
N PHE A 136 -1.10 -5.36 2.61
CA PHE A 136 0.34 -5.52 2.74
C PHE A 136 0.74 -5.64 4.22
N PRO A 137 1.60 -6.60 4.59
CA PRO A 137 2.00 -6.81 5.99
C PRO A 137 2.57 -5.55 6.63
N GLY A 138 2.18 -5.28 7.88
CA GLY A 138 2.64 -4.10 8.61
C GLY A 138 2.05 -2.77 8.12
N VAL A 139 1.09 -2.78 7.18
CA VAL A 139 0.31 -1.59 6.82
C VAL A 139 -0.93 -1.50 7.70
N PHE A 140 -1.10 -0.34 8.31
CA PHE A 140 -2.26 0.05 9.11
C PHE A 140 -2.84 1.33 8.52
N ALA A 141 -3.61 1.17 7.46
CA ALA A 141 -4.32 2.24 6.79
C ALA A 141 -5.67 2.53 7.47
N ALA A 142 -5.92 3.79 7.78
CA ALA A 142 -7.17 4.24 8.38
C ALA A 142 -7.82 5.33 7.53
N THR A 143 -9.12 5.18 7.26
CA THR A 143 -9.93 6.25 6.66
C THR A 143 -10.35 7.23 7.74
N CYS A 144 -9.96 8.50 7.61
CA CYS A 144 -10.29 9.54 8.57
C CYS A 144 -11.14 10.61 7.91
N LEU A 145 -12.31 10.90 8.50
CA LEU A 145 -13.23 11.95 8.04
C LEU A 145 -13.24 13.16 8.97
N SER A 146 -12.57 13.06 10.11
CA SER A 146 -12.44 14.12 11.12
C SER A 146 -11.07 14.08 11.81
N THR A 147 -10.70 15.18 12.46
CA THR A 147 -9.49 15.25 13.30
C THR A 147 -9.54 14.26 14.46
N ALA A 148 -10.74 13.95 14.97
CA ALA A 148 -10.92 12.93 15.98
C ALA A 148 -10.57 11.53 15.47
N ASP A 149 -10.98 11.17 14.24
CA ASP A 149 -10.60 9.90 13.61
C ASP A 149 -9.08 9.81 13.41
N ALA A 150 -8.46 10.90 12.94
CA ALA A 150 -7.01 11.00 12.77
C ALA A 150 -6.27 10.75 14.09
N ALA A 151 -6.64 11.46 15.15
CA ALA A 151 -6.03 11.31 16.47
C ALA A 151 -6.22 9.90 17.03
N ASN A 152 -7.44 9.36 16.96
CA ASN A 152 -7.73 8.01 17.44
C ASN A 152 -6.94 6.96 16.67
N SER A 153 -6.89 7.05 15.32
CA SER A 153 -6.18 6.07 14.49
C SER A 153 -4.67 6.04 14.79
N ARG A 154 -4.05 7.19 15.05
CA ARG A 154 -2.63 7.26 15.44
C ARG A 154 -2.38 6.76 16.84
N SER A 155 -3.18 7.21 17.81
CA SER A 155 -2.99 6.86 19.21
C SER A 155 -3.24 5.37 19.47
N ILE A 156 -4.29 4.81 18.87
CA ILE A 156 -4.76 3.44 19.18
C ILE A 156 -4.18 2.42 18.22
N ASN A 157 -4.11 2.74 16.93
CA ASN A 157 -3.74 1.75 15.90
C ASN A 157 -2.33 1.95 15.35
N ASN A 158 -1.64 3.02 15.77
CA ASN A 158 -0.38 3.46 15.17
C ASN A 158 -0.45 3.52 13.63
N SER A 159 -1.58 4.01 13.09
CA SER A 159 -1.84 3.98 11.64
C SER A 159 -0.73 4.62 10.83
N ASN A 160 -0.10 3.89 9.90
CA ASN A 160 1.02 4.37 9.09
C ASN A 160 0.61 4.74 7.65
N VAL A 161 -0.68 4.62 7.32
CA VAL A 161 -1.26 5.16 6.09
C VAL A 161 -2.54 5.93 6.41
N LEU A 162 -2.61 7.19 6.00
CA LEU A 162 -3.82 8.00 6.09
C LEU A 162 -4.64 7.87 4.80
N ALA A 163 -5.91 7.50 4.92
CA ALA A 163 -6.86 7.52 3.81
C ALA A 163 -7.89 8.65 3.98
N VAL A 164 -8.09 9.46 2.95
CA VAL A 164 -9.04 10.60 2.96
C VAL A 164 -10.08 10.51 1.85
N SER A 165 -11.22 11.17 2.07
CA SER A 165 -12.39 11.15 1.20
C SER A 165 -12.50 12.42 0.36
N GLY A 166 -12.31 12.30 -0.95
CA GLY A 166 -12.47 13.41 -1.90
C GLY A 166 -13.91 13.91 -2.05
N MET A 167 -14.91 13.09 -1.68
CA MET A 167 -16.33 13.48 -1.78
C MET A 167 -16.88 14.06 -0.47
N ALA A 168 -16.31 13.71 0.67
CA ALA A 168 -16.84 14.10 1.98
C ALA A 168 -15.98 15.13 2.73
N THR A 169 -14.72 15.31 2.34
CA THR A 169 -13.77 16.15 3.07
C THR A 169 -13.34 17.35 2.22
N SER A 170 -13.50 18.55 2.76
CA SER A 170 -12.99 19.77 2.13
C SER A 170 -11.46 19.85 2.23
N PRO A 171 -10.78 20.64 1.38
CA PRO A 171 -9.32 20.81 1.45
C PRO A 171 -8.83 21.29 2.82
N ASP A 172 -9.48 22.28 3.42
CA ASP A 172 -9.10 22.83 4.74
C ASP A 172 -9.25 21.77 5.84
N SER A 173 -10.37 21.05 5.87
CA SER A 173 -10.57 19.97 6.84
C SER A 173 -9.61 18.81 6.62
N ALA A 174 -9.25 18.49 5.37
CA ALA A 174 -8.27 17.46 5.08
C ALA A 174 -6.88 17.85 5.58
N ILE A 175 -6.50 19.12 5.49
CA ILE A 175 -5.26 19.66 6.06
C ILE A 175 -5.28 19.50 7.59
N GLU A 176 -6.38 19.85 8.26
CA GLU A 176 -6.50 19.66 9.72
C GLU A 176 -6.40 18.19 10.14
N ILE A 177 -7.03 17.28 9.37
CA ILE A 177 -6.97 15.83 9.58
C ILE A 177 -5.52 15.34 9.44
N LEU A 178 -4.85 15.71 8.35
CA LEU A 178 -3.47 15.34 8.09
C LEU A 178 -2.54 15.86 9.19
N ASP A 179 -2.67 17.13 9.57
CA ASP A 179 -1.86 17.75 10.61
C ASP A 179 -2.03 17.05 11.95
N THR A 180 -3.27 16.72 12.30
CA THR A 180 -3.59 15.96 13.52
C THR A 180 -2.91 14.59 13.45
N TRP A 181 -3.08 13.87 12.35
CA TRP A 181 -2.48 12.56 12.14
C TRP A 181 -0.94 12.57 12.17
N LEU A 182 -0.30 13.61 11.65
CA LEU A 182 1.16 13.75 11.72
C LEU A 182 1.64 14.01 13.16
N LYS A 183 0.92 14.85 13.90
CA LYS A 183 1.32 15.33 15.23
C LYS A 183 0.97 14.36 16.36
N THR A 184 0.01 13.46 16.19
CA THR A 184 -0.44 12.53 17.24
C THR A 184 0.54 11.35 17.41
N PRO A 185 1.20 11.22 18.58
CA PRO A 185 2.02 10.06 18.89
C PRO A 185 1.19 8.80 19.18
N PHE A 186 1.81 7.63 19.03
CA PHE A 186 1.19 6.37 19.47
C PHE A 186 0.99 6.37 21.00
N LYS A 187 -0.12 5.80 21.47
CA LYS A 187 -0.56 5.76 22.88
C LYS A 187 -0.76 7.13 23.54
N SER A 188 -0.84 8.24 22.79
CA SER A 188 -1.13 9.53 23.40
C SER A 188 -2.60 9.64 23.81
N PRO A 189 -2.96 10.52 24.76
CA PRO A 189 -4.36 10.87 25.00
C PRO A 189 -5.04 11.30 23.69
N CYS A 190 -6.27 10.83 23.47
CA CYS A 190 -7.04 11.10 22.26
C CYS A 190 -8.54 11.17 22.58
N PRO A 191 -9.40 11.58 21.63
CA PRO A 191 -10.83 11.69 21.88
C PRO A 191 -11.48 10.41 22.45
N ALA A 192 -11.06 9.23 22.01
CA ALA A 192 -11.57 7.95 22.52
C ALA A 192 -11.23 7.69 24.00
N SER A 193 -10.16 8.28 24.53
CA SER A 193 -9.81 8.24 25.96
C SER A 193 -10.39 9.42 26.74
N ASN A 194 -11.32 10.19 26.16
CA ASN A 194 -11.75 11.50 26.66
C ASN A 194 -10.56 12.45 26.91
N SER A 195 -9.50 12.33 26.09
CA SER A 195 -8.24 13.08 26.22
C SER A 195 -7.49 12.83 27.54
N ALA A 196 -7.75 11.71 28.23
CA ALA A 196 -6.98 11.26 29.38
C ALA A 196 -5.88 10.26 28.97
N PRO A 197 -4.82 10.09 29.80
CA PRO A 197 -3.87 8.99 29.63
C PRO A 197 -4.56 7.63 29.67
N TRP A 198 -3.97 6.65 28.99
CA TRP A 198 -4.46 5.27 29.03
C TRP A 198 -4.20 4.64 30.40
N GLY A 199 -5.12 3.79 30.85
CA GLY A 199 -4.87 2.94 32.02
C GLY A 199 -3.82 1.87 31.71
N GLU A 200 -3.17 1.34 32.75
CA GLU A 200 -2.09 0.36 32.64
C GLU A 200 -2.46 -0.87 31.77
N GLU A 201 -3.68 -1.38 31.91
CA GLU A 201 -4.18 -2.50 31.11
C GLU A 201 -4.23 -2.16 29.61
N ILE A 202 -4.70 -0.96 29.26
CA ILE A 202 -4.79 -0.51 27.86
C ILE A 202 -3.39 -0.21 27.32
N GLU A 203 -2.50 0.39 28.11
CA GLU A 203 -1.12 0.62 27.68
C GLU A 203 -0.40 -0.71 27.35
N SER A 204 -0.57 -1.72 28.20
CA SER A 204 -0.03 -3.06 27.98
C SER A 204 -0.62 -3.70 26.71
N PHE A 205 -1.94 -3.57 26.49
CA PHE A 205 -2.58 -4.02 25.25
C PHE A 205 -1.97 -3.32 24.01
N LEU A 206 -1.80 -2.00 24.05
CA LEU A 206 -1.25 -1.23 22.95
C LEU A 206 0.21 -1.62 22.66
N ASP A 207 1.02 -1.89 23.69
CA ASP A 207 2.40 -2.36 23.51
C ASP A 207 2.48 -3.74 22.84
N ASN A 208 1.58 -4.65 23.20
CA ASN A 208 1.50 -5.96 22.56
C ASN A 208 0.95 -5.88 21.13
N SER A 209 0.04 -4.94 20.87
CA SER A 209 -0.61 -4.79 19.56
C SER A 209 0.38 -4.57 18.42
N LEU A 210 1.48 -3.84 18.64
CA LEU A 210 2.50 -3.60 17.61
C LEU A 210 3.22 -4.88 17.16
N ARG A 211 3.26 -5.90 18.02
CA ARG A 211 3.85 -7.22 17.70
C ARG A 211 2.80 -8.18 17.16
N GLU A 212 1.58 -8.12 17.69
CA GLU A 212 0.52 -9.05 17.34
C GLU A 212 -0.17 -8.71 16.02
N MET A 213 -0.51 -7.44 15.78
CA MET A 213 -1.25 -7.04 14.59
C MET A 213 -0.57 -7.41 13.26
N PRO A 214 0.76 -7.19 13.07
CA PRO A 214 1.42 -7.52 11.81
C PRO A 214 1.42 -9.01 11.46
N VAL A 215 1.28 -9.89 12.45
CA VAL A 215 1.28 -11.36 12.24
C VAL A 215 -0.13 -11.95 12.12
N ILE A 216 -1.18 -11.14 12.30
CA ILE A 216 -2.56 -11.57 12.03
C ILE A 216 -2.68 -11.90 10.54
N GLY A 217 -3.19 -13.09 10.22
CA GLY A 217 -3.26 -13.58 8.85
C GLY A 217 -1.99 -14.28 8.34
N ALA A 218 -0.81 -13.99 8.92
CA ALA A 218 0.42 -14.73 8.61
C ALA A 218 0.37 -16.16 9.19
N LYS A 219 -0.20 -16.35 10.38
CA LYS A 219 -0.35 -17.69 11.00
C LYS A 219 -1.21 -18.67 10.20
N LEU A 220 -2.00 -18.22 9.22
CA LEU A 220 -2.73 -19.14 8.33
C LEU A 220 -1.80 -19.91 7.36
N SER A 221 -0.58 -19.42 7.11
CA SER A 221 0.44 -20.21 6.37
C SER A 221 1.20 -21.18 7.27
N ASP A 222 1.36 -20.86 8.57
CA ASP A 222 2.29 -21.56 9.46
C ASP A 222 1.60 -22.52 10.45
N THR A 223 0.29 -22.37 10.70
CA THR A 223 -0.46 -23.28 11.60
C THR A 223 -0.85 -24.61 10.92
N LYS A 224 -0.30 -24.90 9.73
CA LYS A 224 -0.32 -26.24 9.11
C LYS A 224 1.01 -27.00 9.23
N GLN A 225 1.86 -26.65 10.20
CA GLN A 225 3.14 -27.35 10.41
C GLN A 225 3.30 -28.00 11.80
N GLN A 226 2.26 -28.03 12.63
CA GLN A 226 2.26 -28.82 13.86
C GLN A 226 0.97 -29.62 14.02
N GLU A 227 0.65 -30.41 13.00
CA GLU A 227 -0.03 -31.70 13.12
C GLU A 227 0.01 -32.35 11.73
N GLU A 228 0.79 -33.43 11.63
CA GLU A 228 0.92 -34.36 10.49
C GLU A 228 1.46 -33.82 9.15
N GLY A 229 2.77 -34.02 8.92
CA GLY A 229 3.32 -34.31 7.60
C GLY A 229 3.72 -33.11 6.74
N SER A 230 5.03 -32.81 6.71
CA SER A 230 5.80 -32.12 5.64
C SER A 230 4.98 -31.55 4.47
N ILE A 231 4.63 -30.26 4.53
CA ILE A 231 4.09 -29.53 3.39
C ILE A 231 5.23 -28.76 2.72
N ASN A 232 5.67 -29.29 1.59
CA ASN A 232 6.63 -28.71 0.68
C ASN A 232 6.11 -27.36 0.14
N THR A 233 6.78 -26.26 0.47
CA THR A 233 6.44 -24.87 0.09
C THR A 233 6.64 -24.54 -1.40
N SER A 234 6.87 -25.55 -2.24
CA SER A 234 6.95 -25.44 -3.70
C SER A 234 5.63 -25.70 -4.43
N ALA A 235 4.52 -25.87 -3.71
CA ALA A 235 3.26 -26.25 -4.34
C ALA A 235 2.53 -25.03 -4.94
N CYS A 236 2.61 -24.90 -6.26
CA CYS A 236 1.77 -23.99 -7.05
C CYS A 236 0.30 -24.08 -6.61
N ALA A 237 -0.35 -22.94 -6.39
CA ALA A 237 -1.75 -22.86 -5.94
C ALA A 237 -2.72 -23.63 -6.85
N LEU A 238 -2.42 -23.68 -8.15
CA LEU A 238 -3.18 -24.48 -9.12
C LEU A 238 -2.92 -25.99 -8.93
N CYS A 239 -1.68 -26.41 -8.67
CA CYS A 239 -1.38 -27.80 -8.34
C CYS A 239 -2.12 -28.26 -7.07
N CYS A 240 -2.25 -27.40 -6.06
CA CYS A 240 -3.04 -27.69 -4.86
C CYS A 240 -4.53 -27.93 -5.17
N LEU A 241 -5.09 -27.20 -6.13
CA LEU A 241 -6.48 -27.37 -6.56
C LEU A 241 -6.72 -28.69 -7.33
N VAL A 242 -5.69 -29.21 -8.00
CA VAL A 242 -5.76 -30.43 -8.81
C VAL A 242 -5.36 -31.68 -8.00
N LYS A 243 -4.47 -31.56 -7.01
CA LYS A 243 -3.84 -32.69 -6.29
C LYS A 243 -4.82 -33.71 -5.71
N ASN A 244 -6.02 -33.27 -5.34
CA ASN A 244 -7.06 -34.11 -4.73
C ASN A 244 -8.26 -34.36 -5.66
N ARG A 245 -8.17 -34.04 -6.95
CA ARG A 245 -9.26 -34.28 -7.92
C ARG A 245 -8.94 -35.52 -8.75
N LYS A 246 -9.89 -36.46 -8.79
CA LYS A 246 -9.87 -37.56 -9.74
C LYS A 246 -10.18 -37.00 -11.13
N LEU A 247 -9.24 -37.17 -12.07
CA LEU A 247 -9.44 -36.90 -13.49
C LEU A 247 -9.81 -38.21 -14.18
N ASP A 248 -10.74 -38.13 -15.13
CA ASP A 248 -11.18 -39.31 -15.88
C ASP A 248 -10.39 -39.42 -17.18
N PRO A 249 -9.86 -40.61 -17.53
CA PRO A 249 -9.15 -40.82 -18.79
C PRO A 249 -10.05 -40.49 -19.99
N ILE A 250 -9.48 -39.84 -20.99
CA ILE A 250 -10.17 -39.58 -22.26
C ILE A 250 -9.51 -40.44 -23.32
N GLU A 251 -10.28 -41.33 -23.95
CA GLU A 251 -9.74 -42.24 -24.97
C GLU A 251 -9.21 -41.51 -26.20
N ILE A 252 -9.74 -40.32 -26.49
CA ILE A 252 -9.38 -39.50 -27.65
C ILE A 252 -8.00 -38.86 -27.51
N ILE A 253 -7.48 -38.71 -26.29
CA ILE A 253 -6.18 -38.05 -26.04
C ILE A 253 -5.24 -39.04 -25.37
N PRO A 254 -4.24 -39.61 -26.08
CA PRO A 254 -3.32 -40.59 -25.52
C PRO A 254 -2.58 -40.05 -24.30
N GLY A 255 -2.85 -40.61 -23.11
CA GLY A 255 -2.28 -40.14 -21.84
C GLY A 255 -2.89 -38.84 -21.30
N GLY A 256 -4.03 -38.41 -21.86
CA GLY A 256 -4.82 -37.27 -21.39
C GLY A 256 -5.93 -37.68 -20.42
N ALA A 257 -6.23 -36.79 -19.48
CA ALA A 257 -7.37 -36.93 -18.58
C ALA A 257 -8.02 -35.57 -18.33
N MET A 258 -9.36 -35.52 -18.19
CA MET A 258 -10.07 -34.27 -17.88
C MET A 258 -11.08 -34.42 -16.74
N LYS A 259 -11.50 -33.26 -16.24
CA LYS A 259 -12.69 -33.12 -15.41
C LYS A 259 -13.43 -31.84 -15.76
N ILE A 260 -14.73 -31.97 -16.09
CA ILE A 260 -15.61 -30.83 -16.30
C ILE A 260 -15.88 -30.15 -14.95
N VAL A 261 -15.63 -28.85 -14.88
CA VAL A 261 -15.85 -28.00 -13.72
C VAL A 261 -17.20 -27.30 -13.80
N ARG A 262 -17.64 -26.96 -15.02
CA ARG A 262 -18.92 -26.28 -15.27
C ARG A 262 -19.42 -26.70 -16.66
N GLU A 263 -20.71 -27.00 -16.79
CA GLU A 263 -21.29 -27.51 -18.04
C GLU A 263 -21.62 -26.40 -19.05
N SER A 264 -22.07 -25.23 -18.60
CA SER A 264 -22.41 -24.09 -19.47
C SER A 264 -22.08 -22.71 -18.84
N PRO A 265 -21.25 -21.86 -19.49
CA PRO A 265 -20.41 -22.23 -20.64
C PRO A 265 -19.48 -23.39 -20.22
N THR A 266 -19.00 -24.26 -21.09
CA THR A 266 -18.21 -25.40 -20.61
C THR A 266 -16.82 -24.98 -20.11
N SER A 267 -16.42 -25.42 -18.92
CA SER A 267 -15.02 -25.35 -18.46
C SER A 267 -14.57 -26.68 -17.93
N ALA A 268 -13.35 -27.07 -18.28
CA ALA A 268 -12.71 -28.28 -17.80
C ALA A 268 -11.29 -27.98 -17.34
N ILE A 269 -10.75 -28.84 -16.49
CA ILE A 269 -9.33 -28.95 -16.23
C ILE A 269 -8.84 -30.18 -16.99
N VAL A 270 -7.78 -30.02 -17.78
CA VAL A 270 -7.18 -31.11 -18.54
C VAL A 270 -5.73 -31.30 -18.11
N SER A 271 -5.30 -32.56 -18.04
CA SER A 271 -3.94 -32.97 -17.74
C SER A 271 -3.43 -33.84 -18.88
N PHE A 272 -2.19 -33.58 -19.31
CA PHE A 272 -1.52 -34.35 -20.36
C PHE A 272 -0.19 -34.88 -19.85
N LYS A 273 0.23 -36.01 -20.41
CA LYS A 273 1.62 -36.45 -20.30
C LYS A 273 2.47 -35.64 -21.27
N ALA A 274 3.69 -35.29 -20.89
CA ALA A 274 4.63 -34.62 -21.79
C ALA A 274 4.83 -35.47 -23.07
N GLY A 275 4.69 -34.85 -24.24
CA GLY A 275 4.75 -35.54 -25.54
C GLY A 275 3.41 -36.10 -26.04
N SER A 276 2.31 -35.96 -25.30
CA SER A 276 0.96 -36.26 -25.82
C SER A 276 0.55 -35.25 -26.90
N VAL A 277 -0.03 -35.75 -27.99
CA VAL A 277 -0.58 -34.93 -29.08
C VAL A 277 -2.08 -34.78 -28.85
N GLU A 278 -2.58 -33.54 -28.79
CA GLU A 278 -4.02 -33.31 -28.87
C GLU A 278 -4.47 -33.50 -30.32
N PRO A 279 -5.48 -34.34 -30.61
CA PRO A 279 -6.06 -34.37 -31.93
C PRO A 279 -6.66 -33.01 -32.24
N ALA A 280 -6.30 -32.46 -33.41
CA ALA A 280 -6.89 -31.23 -33.93
C ALA A 280 -8.40 -31.46 -34.12
N HIS A 281 -9.20 -31.03 -33.14
CA HIS A 281 -10.63 -30.91 -33.33
C HIS A 281 -11.09 -29.52 -32.91
N HIS A 282 -11.87 -28.91 -33.79
CA HIS A 282 -12.51 -27.62 -33.54
C HIS A 282 -13.51 -27.79 -32.41
N HIS A 283 -13.16 -27.25 -31.25
CA HIS A 283 -14.14 -26.93 -30.24
C HIS A 283 -14.77 -25.58 -30.61
N THR A 284 -16.10 -25.52 -30.65
CA THR A 284 -16.87 -24.25 -30.54
C THR A 284 -16.64 -23.55 -29.18
N PHE A 285 -15.83 -24.15 -28.32
CA PHE A 285 -15.51 -23.69 -26.98
C PHE A 285 -14.16 -22.97 -27.02
N GLY A 286 -14.19 -21.66 -26.86
CA GLY A 286 -12.96 -20.89 -26.66
C GLY A 286 -12.29 -21.36 -25.36
N HIS A 287 -11.09 -21.92 -25.47
CA HIS A 287 -10.26 -22.25 -24.32
C HIS A 287 -8.84 -21.74 -24.56
N ASP A 288 -8.39 -20.87 -23.67
CA ASP A 288 -6.96 -20.63 -23.43
C ASP A 288 -6.38 -21.90 -22.79
N LEU A 289 -5.53 -22.61 -23.52
CA LEU A 289 -4.82 -23.78 -23.00
C LEU A 289 -3.65 -23.30 -22.13
N VAL A 290 -3.81 -23.32 -20.81
CA VAL A 290 -2.73 -22.93 -19.90
C VAL A 290 -1.92 -24.18 -19.51
N VAL A 291 -0.74 -24.33 -20.10
CA VAL A 291 0.22 -25.37 -19.72
C VAL A 291 0.83 -25.01 -18.36
N LEU A 292 0.42 -25.71 -17.29
CA LEU A 292 0.78 -25.38 -15.92
C LEU A 292 2.19 -25.83 -15.51
N LYS A 293 2.72 -26.89 -16.14
CA LYS A 293 4.08 -27.40 -15.93
C LYS A 293 4.48 -28.36 -17.05
N GLY A 294 5.62 -28.12 -17.67
CA GLY A 294 6.23 -29.01 -18.65
C GLY A 294 7.75 -28.85 -18.65
N SER A 295 8.48 -29.92 -18.92
CA SER A 295 9.88 -29.85 -19.34
C SER A 295 9.94 -30.44 -20.75
N LYS A 296 10.35 -29.64 -21.74
CA LYS A 296 10.73 -30.19 -23.04
C LYS A 296 12.04 -30.95 -22.83
N ARG A 297 12.03 -32.26 -23.02
CA ARG A 297 13.25 -33.05 -23.22
C ARG A 297 13.13 -33.67 -24.59
N TRP A 298 14.03 -33.26 -25.48
CA TRP A 298 14.05 -33.70 -26.86
C TRP A 298 14.97 -34.91 -26.96
N GLU A 299 14.42 -36.09 -27.27
CA GLU A 299 15.17 -37.35 -27.43
C GLU A 299 15.47 -37.68 -28.90
N GLY A 300 15.38 -36.69 -29.80
CA GLY A 300 15.94 -36.81 -31.16
C GLY A 300 15.20 -37.73 -32.12
N LYS A 301 13.95 -38.13 -31.85
CA LYS A 301 13.14 -38.88 -32.83
C LYS A 301 11.78 -38.22 -33.06
N TRP A 302 11.62 -37.68 -34.25
CA TRP A 302 10.32 -37.47 -34.87
C TRP A 302 10.04 -38.70 -35.72
N ASP A 303 9.11 -39.55 -35.28
CA ASP A 303 8.19 -40.15 -36.24
C ASP A 303 7.07 -39.12 -36.43
N ILE A 304 6.45 -39.04 -37.61
CA ILE A 304 5.40 -38.11 -38.05
C ILE A 304 5.82 -36.63 -38.22
N PHE A 305 6.31 -36.25 -39.41
CA PHE A 305 5.66 -35.39 -40.44
C PHE A 305 6.57 -35.22 -41.69
N PHE A 306 5.98 -34.82 -42.82
CA PHE A 306 6.60 -34.72 -44.15
C PHE A 306 7.76 -33.71 -44.20
N ASP A 307 8.77 -33.99 -45.04
CA ASP A 307 10.10 -33.34 -45.09
C ASP A 307 10.12 -31.80 -45.16
N GLU A 308 9.02 -31.13 -45.54
CA GLU A 308 8.95 -29.67 -45.66
C GLU A 308 8.83 -28.93 -44.30
N GLU A 309 8.23 -29.56 -43.28
CA GLU A 309 8.06 -28.92 -41.96
C GLU A 309 9.33 -28.97 -41.10
N MET A 310 10.29 -29.84 -41.46
CA MET A 310 11.52 -30.03 -40.71
C MET A 310 12.53 -28.89 -40.92
N GLU A 311 12.56 -28.31 -42.13
CA GLU A 311 13.44 -27.17 -42.44
C GLU A 311 12.90 -25.87 -41.83
N VAL A 312 11.57 -25.71 -41.77
CA VAL A 312 10.93 -24.59 -41.06
C VAL A 312 11.27 -24.66 -39.57
N ALA A 313 11.09 -25.82 -38.93
CA ALA A 313 11.39 -26.02 -37.53
C ALA A 313 12.88 -25.79 -37.19
N LYS A 314 13.81 -26.21 -38.07
CA LYS A 314 15.23 -25.90 -37.91
C LYS A 314 15.50 -24.40 -37.98
N SER A 315 14.90 -23.70 -38.94
CA SER A 315 15.12 -22.26 -39.12
C SER A 315 14.61 -21.42 -37.94
N GLU A 316 13.52 -21.86 -37.30
CA GLU A 316 12.97 -21.21 -36.10
C GLU A 316 13.89 -21.42 -34.88
N ILE A 317 14.44 -22.64 -34.73
CA ILE A 317 15.37 -22.98 -33.64
C ILE A 317 16.71 -22.23 -33.79
N GLU A 318 17.21 -22.08 -35.02
CA GLU A 318 18.43 -21.29 -35.29
C GLU A 318 18.23 -19.81 -34.99
N LYS A 319 17.06 -19.24 -35.30
CA LYS A 319 16.68 -17.87 -34.89
C LYS A 319 16.62 -17.72 -33.37
N GLU A 320 16.00 -18.66 -32.67
CA GLU A 320 15.90 -18.59 -31.20
C GLU A 320 17.27 -18.74 -30.51
N ALA A 321 18.23 -19.43 -31.13
CA ALA A 321 19.60 -19.52 -30.63
C ALA A 321 20.40 -18.22 -30.80
N GLU A 322 20.08 -17.38 -31.80
CA GLU A 322 20.69 -16.04 -31.97
C GLU A 322 20.20 -15.04 -30.91
N ASP A 323 19.02 -15.25 -30.34
CA ASP A 323 18.42 -14.40 -29.29
C ASP A 323 18.91 -14.71 -27.86
N GLY A 324 19.99 -15.49 -27.71
CA GLY A 324 20.71 -15.68 -26.44
C GLY A 324 20.24 -16.84 -25.57
N PHE A 325 19.51 -17.81 -26.13
CA PHE A 325 19.13 -19.04 -25.43
C PHE A 325 20.17 -20.15 -25.67
N GLU A 326 20.76 -20.69 -24.60
CA GLU A 326 21.73 -21.80 -24.69
C GLU A 326 21.02 -23.15 -24.90
N LEU A 327 21.42 -23.86 -25.95
CA LEU A 327 21.04 -25.26 -26.22
C LEU A 327 21.78 -26.20 -25.26
N VAL A 328 21.08 -26.73 -24.27
CA VAL A 328 21.60 -27.80 -23.40
C VAL A 328 21.42 -29.13 -24.12
N LYS A 329 22.55 -29.74 -24.54
CA LYS A 329 22.60 -31.09 -25.12
C LYS A 329 22.23 -32.18 -24.10
#